data_AF-A0A2T6ZDC3-F1
#
_entry.id   AF-A0A2T6ZDC3-F1
#
_cell.length_a   1.000
_cell.length_b   1.000
_cell.length_c   1.000
_cell.angle_alpha   90.00
_cell.angle_beta   90.00
_cell.angle_gamma   90.00
#
_symmetry.space_group_name_H-M   'P 1'
#
loop_
_entity.id
_entity.type
_entity.pdbx_description
1 polymer ?
#
loop_
_entity_poly.entity_id
_entity_poly.type
_entity_poly.pdbx_seq_one_letter_code
_entity_poly.pdbx_strand_id
1 'polypeptide(L)'
;MRCFSKCTTHFTQQLRTRTLGHHLQRVGTIFDRCCKWETNNVEQNRDSRIALLAHQAALQRLQATRFKRYWEQEAILRKCSEEKARLVKHCQELEAALHKLSEEKAVLLGQCQDKASLLNKCKKADYETFEHPYRLDSTWLDHWNDRQIWRSIDEQPLSPVLQEKQARQKLVTILQVRGFLRFIVGKAVRDGIIKVSPWGNTQNGLEELGQTREFTTILQQEVKARGLDIDWVMECFQAIYVMLSYPTFWEGGPLIVSDHLFHDSYRAILITLCKVQDNWSYPINWKEETSCKKRR
;
A
#
# COMPACT_ATOMS: atom_id res chain seq x y z
N MET A 1 -27.77 10.90 -3.17
CA MET A 1 -27.40 10.35 -4.50
C MET A 1 -28.24 9.12 -4.81
N ARG A 2 -29.40 9.32 -5.44
CA ARG A 2 -30.23 8.26 -6.03
C ARG A 2 -30.64 8.81 -7.39
N CYS A 3 -30.24 8.14 -8.47
CA CYS A 3 -30.87 8.17 -9.81
C CYS A 3 -29.89 7.64 -10.87
N PHE A 4 -29.63 6.33 -10.91
CA PHE A 4 -29.11 5.63 -12.11
C PHE A 4 -29.39 4.12 -11.96
N SER A 5 -30.65 3.67 -12.08
CA SER A 5 -30.93 2.22 -12.04
C SER A 5 -32.26 1.79 -12.69
N LYS A 6 -32.86 2.57 -13.59
CA LYS A 6 -34.15 2.17 -14.22
C LYS A 6 -34.15 2.06 -15.75
N CYS A 7 -33.03 2.30 -16.44
CA CYS A 7 -33.03 2.31 -17.91
C CYS A 7 -32.64 0.99 -18.57
N THR A 8 -31.94 0.08 -17.88
CA THR A 8 -31.33 -1.09 -18.55
C THR A 8 -32.27 -2.30 -18.67
N THR A 9 -33.33 -2.38 -17.87
CA THR A 9 -34.21 -3.57 -17.85
C THR A 9 -35.15 -3.64 -19.06
N HIS A 10 -35.59 -2.48 -19.59
CA HIS A 10 -36.57 -2.43 -20.68
C HIS A 10 -36.02 -2.87 -22.04
N PHE A 11 -34.73 -2.64 -22.30
CA PHE A 11 -34.13 -2.96 -23.61
C PHE A 11 -33.85 -4.46 -23.76
N THR A 12 -33.42 -5.14 -22.70
CA THR A 12 -33.19 -6.59 -22.72
C THR A 12 -34.48 -7.42 -22.76
N GLN A 13 -35.61 -6.86 -22.32
CA GLN A 13 -36.88 -7.59 -22.32
C GLN A 13 -37.56 -7.58 -23.71
N GLN A 14 -37.28 -6.59 -24.56
CA GLN A 14 -37.75 -6.55 -25.95
C GLN A 14 -37.00 -7.49 -26.89
N LEU A 15 -35.75 -7.86 -26.60
CA LEU A 15 -34.98 -8.81 -27.41
C LEU A 15 -35.31 -10.29 -27.09
N ARG A 16 -35.92 -10.58 -25.93
CA ARG A 16 -36.28 -11.94 -25.51
C ARG A 16 -37.68 -12.39 -25.96
N THR A 17 -38.54 -11.48 -26.42
CA THR A 17 -39.84 -11.88 -26.96
C THR A 17 -39.68 -12.33 -28.41
N ARG A 18 -40.30 -13.47 -28.75
CA ARG A 18 -40.30 -14.19 -30.05
C ARG A 18 -40.77 -13.35 -31.27
N THR A 19 -40.88 -12.04 -31.13
CA THR A 19 -41.41 -11.08 -32.10
C THR A 19 -40.49 -10.88 -33.31
N LEU A 20 -39.16 -10.98 -33.14
CA LEU A 20 -38.21 -10.83 -34.26
C LEU A 20 -38.19 -12.03 -35.22
N GLY A 21 -38.46 -13.24 -34.73
CA GLY A 21 -38.58 -14.44 -35.58
C GLY A 21 -39.72 -14.31 -36.59
N HIS A 22 -40.87 -13.77 -36.16
CA HIS A 22 -42.02 -13.53 -37.03
C HIS A 22 -41.75 -12.48 -38.11
N HIS A 23 -40.98 -11.44 -37.82
CA HIS A 23 -40.67 -10.42 -38.83
C HIS A 23 -39.71 -10.93 -39.91
N LEU A 24 -38.71 -11.73 -39.56
CA LEU A 24 -37.78 -12.30 -40.55
C LEU A 24 -38.44 -13.38 -41.41
N GLN A 25 -39.34 -14.20 -40.84
CA GLN A 25 -40.10 -15.21 -41.58
C GLN A 25 -41.12 -14.58 -42.56
N ARG A 26 -41.67 -13.42 -42.21
CA ARG A 26 -42.60 -12.65 -43.06
C ARG A 26 -41.89 -11.93 -44.23
N VAL A 27 -40.64 -11.53 -44.06
CA VAL A 27 -39.84 -10.95 -45.16
C VAL A 27 -39.43 -12.03 -46.18
N GLY A 28 -39.08 -13.24 -45.72
CA GLY A 28 -38.76 -14.36 -46.61
C GLY A 28 -39.93 -14.77 -47.53
N THR A 29 -41.15 -14.86 -46.98
CA THR A 29 -42.34 -15.28 -47.75
C THR A 29 -42.81 -14.26 -48.78
N ILE A 30 -42.52 -12.96 -48.59
CA ILE A 30 -42.81 -11.91 -49.58
C ILE A 30 -41.84 -12.00 -50.75
N PHE A 31 -40.56 -12.25 -50.48
CA PHE A 31 -39.53 -12.36 -51.53
C PHE A 31 -39.77 -13.58 -52.43
N ASP A 32 -40.13 -14.73 -51.85
CA ASP A 32 -40.44 -15.95 -52.62
C ASP A 32 -41.68 -15.79 -53.53
N ARG A 33 -42.64 -14.93 -53.16
CA ARG A 33 -43.80 -14.64 -54.02
C ARG A 33 -43.45 -13.76 -55.21
N CYS A 34 -42.57 -12.77 -55.04
CA CYS A 34 -42.11 -11.93 -56.15
C CYS A 34 -41.32 -12.74 -57.18
N CYS A 35 -40.44 -13.66 -56.74
CA CYS A 35 -39.67 -14.50 -57.67
C CYS A 35 -40.54 -15.47 -58.49
N LYS A 36 -41.71 -15.89 -57.98
CA LYS A 36 -42.64 -16.77 -58.73
C LYS A 36 -43.48 -16.06 -59.79
N TRP A 37 -43.63 -14.74 -59.71
CA TRP A 37 -44.42 -13.98 -60.68
C TRP A 37 -43.62 -13.65 -61.96
N GLU A 38 -42.30 -13.55 -61.88
CA GLU A 38 -41.44 -13.20 -63.02
C GLU A 38 -41.16 -14.38 -63.97
N THR A 39 -41.35 -15.63 -63.54
CA THR A 39 -41.12 -16.81 -64.38
C THR A 39 -42.20 -17.04 -65.45
N ASN A 40 -43.33 -16.32 -65.40
CA ASN A 40 -44.45 -16.52 -66.31
C ASN A 40 -44.49 -15.55 -67.50
N ASN A 41 -43.59 -14.56 -67.60
CA ASN A 41 -43.69 -13.47 -68.59
C ASN A 41 -42.36 -13.05 -69.22
N VAL A 42 -41.51 -13.97 -69.72
CA VAL A 42 -40.30 -13.55 -70.45
C VAL A 42 -39.86 -14.59 -71.49
N GLU A 43 -40.23 -14.40 -72.77
CA GLU A 43 -39.71 -15.19 -73.89
C GLU A 43 -38.91 -14.38 -74.93
N GLN A 44 -38.44 -13.16 -74.61
CA GLN A 44 -37.84 -12.29 -75.64
C GLN A 44 -36.52 -11.56 -75.34
N ASN A 45 -35.73 -11.92 -74.31
CA ASN A 45 -34.36 -11.38 -74.23
C ASN A 45 -33.40 -12.24 -73.38
N ARG A 46 -32.45 -12.93 -74.01
CA ARG A 46 -31.49 -13.83 -73.33
C ARG A 46 -30.52 -13.06 -72.42
N ASP A 47 -30.11 -11.86 -72.81
CA ASP A 47 -29.16 -11.06 -72.04
C ASP A 47 -29.79 -10.52 -70.75
N SER A 48 -31.06 -10.14 -70.79
CA SER A 48 -31.82 -9.74 -69.59
C SER A 48 -32.00 -10.89 -68.59
N ARG A 49 -32.14 -12.13 -69.07
CA ARG A 49 -32.27 -13.32 -68.21
C ARG A 49 -30.96 -13.65 -67.49
N ILE A 50 -29.82 -13.49 -68.16
CA ILE A 50 -28.50 -13.69 -67.53
C ILE A 50 -28.27 -12.63 -66.45
N ALA A 51 -28.61 -11.37 -66.72
CA ALA A 51 -28.51 -10.27 -65.75
C ALA A 51 -29.41 -10.49 -64.52
N LEU A 52 -30.66 -10.93 -64.72
CA LEU A 52 -31.61 -11.22 -63.63
C LEU A 52 -31.11 -12.36 -62.74
N LEU A 53 -30.62 -13.46 -63.33
CA LEU A 53 -30.07 -14.59 -62.58
C LEU A 53 -28.81 -14.19 -61.79
N ALA A 54 -27.94 -13.36 -62.38
CA ALA A 54 -26.77 -12.82 -61.69
C ALA A 54 -27.18 -11.92 -60.51
N HIS A 55 -28.21 -11.09 -60.68
CA HIS A 55 -28.76 -10.25 -59.61
C HIS A 55 -29.38 -11.09 -58.49
N GLN A 56 -30.16 -12.12 -58.82
CA GLN A 56 -30.74 -13.04 -57.85
C GLN A 56 -29.66 -13.78 -57.03
N ALA A 57 -28.61 -14.26 -57.70
CA ALA A 57 -27.47 -14.89 -57.03
C ALA A 57 -26.74 -13.90 -56.10
N ALA A 58 -26.58 -12.64 -56.51
CA ALA A 58 -25.98 -11.61 -55.67
C ALA A 58 -26.83 -11.32 -54.41
N LEU A 59 -28.16 -11.25 -54.55
CA LEU A 59 -29.08 -11.08 -53.43
C LEU A 59 -29.00 -12.27 -52.45
N GLN A 60 -28.97 -13.51 -52.95
CA GLN A 60 -28.82 -14.70 -52.11
C GLN A 60 -27.49 -14.68 -51.34
N ARG A 61 -26.38 -14.27 -51.97
CA ARG A 61 -25.08 -14.12 -51.29
C ARG A 61 -25.11 -13.05 -50.21
N LEU A 62 -25.76 -11.92 -50.45
CA LEU A 62 -25.93 -10.85 -49.46
C LEU A 62 -26.77 -11.33 -48.28
N GLN A 63 -27.87 -12.04 -48.54
CA GLN A 63 -28.71 -12.64 -47.49
C GLN A 63 -27.91 -13.64 -46.66
N ALA A 64 -27.19 -14.58 -47.29
CA ALA A 64 -26.35 -15.55 -46.60
C ALA A 64 -25.27 -14.88 -45.72
N THR A 65 -24.61 -13.84 -46.25
CA THR A 65 -23.61 -13.06 -45.51
C THR A 65 -24.22 -12.36 -44.30
N ARG A 66 -25.42 -11.78 -44.46
CA ARG A 66 -26.14 -11.12 -43.37
C ARG A 66 -26.55 -12.10 -42.28
N PHE A 67 -27.07 -13.27 -42.64
CA PHE A 67 -27.39 -14.32 -41.69
C PHE A 67 -26.16 -14.84 -40.96
N LYS A 68 -25.03 -15.04 -41.67
CA LYS A 68 -23.77 -15.44 -41.05
C LYS A 68 -23.32 -14.44 -39.98
N ARG A 69 -23.28 -13.14 -40.31
CA ARG A 69 -22.91 -12.07 -39.36
C ARG A 69 -23.86 -12.00 -38.16
N TYR A 70 -25.15 -12.19 -38.39
CA TYR A 70 -26.15 -12.22 -37.31
C TYR A 70 -25.87 -13.36 -36.32
N TRP A 71 -25.61 -14.57 -36.82
CA TRP A 71 -25.29 -15.71 -35.97
C TRP A 71 -23.96 -15.55 -35.23
N GLU A 72 -22.94 -14.95 -35.87
CA GLU A 72 -21.67 -14.62 -35.22
C GLU A 72 -21.88 -13.61 -34.07
N GLN A 73 -22.68 -12.56 -34.29
CA GLN A 73 -23.03 -11.58 -33.25
C GLN A 73 -23.80 -12.22 -32.10
N GLU A 74 -24.79 -13.07 -32.40
CA GLU A 74 -25.56 -13.79 -31.39
C GLU A 74 -24.66 -14.72 -30.55
N ALA A 75 -23.69 -15.40 -31.18
CA ALA A 75 -22.72 -16.24 -30.46
C ALA A 75 -21.81 -15.42 -29.53
N ILE A 76 -21.36 -14.23 -29.97
CA ILE A 76 -20.58 -13.30 -29.14
C ILE A 76 -21.40 -12.82 -27.95
N LEU A 77 -22.65 -12.39 -28.18
CA LEU A 77 -23.54 -11.92 -27.12
C LEU A 77 -23.82 -13.00 -26.07
N ARG A 78 -24.00 -14.26 -26.49
CA ARG A 78 -24.15 -15.39 -25.57
C ARG A 78 -22.90 -15.58 -24.71
N LYS A 79 -21.72 -15.60 -25.31
CA LYS A 79 -20.44 -15.70 -24.56
C LYS A 79 -20.28 -14.56 -23.56
N CYS A 80 -20.52 -13.32 -23.97
CA CYS A 80 -20.49 -12.16 -23.06
C CYS A 80 -21.50 -12.29 -21.91
N SER A 81 -22.68 -12.86 -22.17
CA SER A 81 -23.69 -13.05 -21.13
C SER A 81 -23.29 -14.11 -20.10
N GLU A 82 -22.65 -15.19 -20.55
CA GLU A 82 -22.12 -16.25 -19.68
C GLU A 82 -20.95 -15.75 -18.82
N GLU A 83 -20.02 -15.00 -19.41
CA GLU A 83 -18.90 -14.39 -18.69
C GLU A 83 -19.40 -13.40 -17.63
N LYS A 84 -20.38 -12.56 -17.98
CA LYS A 84 -21.03 -11.67 -17.01
C LYS A 84 -21.67 -12.45 -15.86
N ALA A 85 -22.34 -13.57 -16.13
CA ALA A 85 -22.92 -14.40 -15.08
C ALA A 85 -21.84 -15.00 -14.16
N ARG A 86 -20.69 -15.43 -14.70
CA ARG A 86 -19.55 -15.90 -13.90
C ARG A 86 -18.98 -14.80 -13.01
N LEU A 87 -18.79 -13.59 -13.55
CA LEU A 87 -18.30 -12.45 -12.77
C LEU A 87 -19.25 -12.07 -11.63
N VAL A 88 -20.57 -12.05 -11.89
CA VAL A 88 -21.57 -11.79 -10.84
C VAL A 88 -21.48 -12.83 -9.73
N LYS A 89 -21.36 -14.12 -10.07
CA LYS A 89 -21.20 -15.19 -9.09
C LYS A 89 -19.92 -14.99 -8.25
N HIS A 90 -18.81 -14.64 -8.89
CA HIS A 90 -17.54 -14.40 -8.20
C HIS A 90 -17.61 -13.20 -7.24
N CYS A 91 -18.27 -12.11 -7.64
CA CYS A 91 -18.49 -10.97 -6.74
C CYS A 91 -19.32 -11.37 -5.51
N GLN A 92 -20.37 -12.18 -5.70
CA GLN A 92 -21.20 -12.67 -4.57
C GLN A 92 -20.38 -13.54 -3.60
N GLU A 93 -19.48 -14.38 -4.12
CA GLU A 93 -18.57 -15.20 -3.29
C GLU A 93 -17.60 -14.32 -2.48
N LEU A 94 -17.04 -13.26 -3.09
CA LEU A 94 -16.17 -12.31 -2.40
C LEU A 94 -16.91 -11.50 -1.33
N GLU A 95 -18.14 -11.07 -1.60
CA GLU A 95 -18.98 -10.38 -0.61
C GLU A 95 -19.27 -11.26 0.61
N ALA A 96 -19.59 -12.54 0.38
CA ALA A 96 -19.79 -13.51 1.46
C ALA A 96 -18.51 -13.74 2.30
N ALA A 97 -17.35 -13.83 1.64
CA ALA A 97 -16.06 -13.97 2.33
C ALA A 97 -15.70 -12.73 3.17
N LEU A 98 -15.97 -11.53 2.65
CA LEU A 98 -15.77 -10.28 3.40
C LEU A 98 -16.69 -10.20 4.62
N HIS A 99 -17.95 -10.62 4.50
CA HIS A 99 -18.87 -10.67 5.64
C HIS A 99 -18.35 -11.60 6.75
N LYS A 100 -17.88 -12.80 6.37
CA LYS A 100 -17.29 -13.76 7.31
C LYS A 100 -16.05 -13.19 8.02
N LEU A 101 -15.14 -12.56 7.29
CA LEU A 101 -13.96 -11.92 7.90
C LEU A 101 -14.34 -10.78 8.85
N SER A 102 -15.40 -10.04 8.55
CA SER A 102 -15.93 -8.99 9.44
C SER A 102 -16.47 -9.57 10.74
N GLU A 103 -17.18 -10.69 10.68
CA GLU A 103 -17.67 -11.41 11.87
C GLU A 103 -16.51 -11.94 12.72
N GLU A 104 -15.52 -12.60 12.10
CA GLU A 104 -14.32 -13.09 12.78
C GLU A 104 -13.56 -11.95 13.48
N LYS A 105 -13.42 -10.79 12.81
CA LYS A 105 -12.82 -9.59 13.40
C LYS A 105 -13.61 -9.08 14.61
N ALA A 106 -14.94 -9.09 14.56
CA ALA A 106 -15.78 -8.66 15.67
C ALA A 106 -15.62 -9.59 16.89
N VAL A 107 -15.52 -10.91 16.67
CA VAL A 107 -15.26 -11.90 17.73
C VAL A 107 -13.89 -11.65 18.38
N LEU A 108 -12.83 -11.47 17.57
CA LEU A 108 -11.49 -11.18 18.08
C LEU A 108 -11.43 -9.87 18.88
N LEU A 109 -12.15 -8.83 18.43
CA LEU A 109 -12.27 -7.58 19.16
C LEU A 109 -12.95 -7.76 20.53
N GLY A 110 -14.01 -8.57 20.60
CA GLY A 110 -14.67 -8.94 21.86
C GLY A 110 -13.70 -9.63 22.82
N GLN A 111 -12.95 -10.64 22.33
CA GLN A 111 -11.95 -11.34 23.13
C GLN A 111 -10.85 -10.41 23.67
N CYS A 112 -10.40 -9.45 22.86
CA CYS A 112 -9.43 -8.44 23.28
C CYS A 112 -10.00 -7.52 24.39
N GLN A 113 -11.27 -7.12 24.28
CA GLN A 113 -11.94 -6.31 25.30
C GLN A 113 -12.15 -7.07 26.62
N ASP A 114 -12.52 -8.35 26.55
CA ASP A 114 -12.66 -9.21 27.72
C ASP A 114 -11.32 -9.42 28.42
N LYS A 115 -10.25 -9.69 27.66
CA LYS A 115 -8.89 -9.83 28.20
C LYS A 115 -8.38 -8.53 28.82
N ALA A 116 -8.68 -7.37 28.22
CA ALA A 116 -8.37 -6.07 28.80
C ALA A 116 -9.14 -5.83 30.11
N SER A 117 -10.40 -6.27 30.18
CA SER A 117 -11.23 -6.16 31.38
C SER A 117 -10.73 -7.07 32.51
N LEU A 118 -10.26 -8.28 32.18
CA LEU A 118 -9.60 -9.18 33.14
C LEU A 118 -8.28 -8.58 33.66
N LEU A 119 -7.45 -8.02 32.78
CA LEU A 119 -6.22 -7.32 33.17
C LEU A 119 -6.50 -6.14 34.11
N ASN A 120 -7.55 -5.36 33.85
CA ASN A 120 -7.94 -4.24 34.71
C ASN A 120 -8.52 -4.71 36.06
N LYS A 121 -9.17 -5.88 36.13
CA LYS A 121 -9.62 -6.46 37.40
C LYS A 121 -8.45 -6.98 38.24
N CYS A 122 -7.44 -7.60 37.64
CA CYS A 122 -6.22 -8.02 38.34
C CYS A 122 -5.41 -6.82 38.89
N LYS A 123 -5.46 -5.66 38.23
CA LYS A 123 -4.82 -4.42 38.71
C LYS A 123 -5.47 -3.78 39.95
N LYS A 124 -6.68 -4.20 40.36
CA LYS A 124 -7.38 -3.63 41.53
C LYS A 124 -7.08 -4.35 42.85
N ALA A 125 -6.40 -5.49 42.84
CA ALA A 125 -6.14 -6.26 44.04
C ALA A 125 -4.85 -5.85 44.78
N ASP A 126 -3.85 -5.30 44.08
CA ASP A 126 -2.54 -4.99 44.67
C ASP A 126 -2.08 -3.58 44.28
N TYR A 127 -2.61 -2.56 44.96
CA TYR A 127 -2.07 -1.20 44.91
C TYR A 127 -1.08 -0.95 46.06
N GLU A 128 -0.17 -1.90 46.28
CA GLU A 128 1.10 -1.66 46.95
C GLU A 128 2.17 -2.49 46.26
N THR A 129 2.48 -2.17 44.99
CA THR A 129 3.85 -2.22 44.41
C THR A 129 3.73 -1.69 42.98
N PHE A 130 4.42 -0.58 42.73
CA PHE A 130 4.47 0.11 41.46
C PHE A 130 5.22 -0.74 40.42
N GLU A 131 4.52 -1.39 39.48
CA GLU A 131 5.14 -1.89 38.25
C GLU A 131 4.50 -1.31 36.99
N HIS A 132 5.37 -0.69 36.21
CA HIS A 132 5.15 0.11 35.02
C HIS A 132 4.46 -0.67 33.88
N PRO A 133 3.69 -0.02 32.99
CA PRO A 133 2.93 -0.70 31.93
C PRO A 133 3.76 -1.15 30.71
N TYR A 134 5.09 -1.22 30.81
CA TYR A 134 5.95 -1.66 29.72
C TYR A 134 6.43 -3.09 29.97
N ARG A 135 5.56 -4.08 29.75
CA ARG A 135 6.07 -5.42 29.39
C ARG A 135 6.61 -5.31 27.96
N LEU A 136 7.82 -4.79 27.83
CA LEU A 136 8.68 -5.17 26.72
C LEU A 136 8.89 -6.66 26.85
N ASP A 137 8.42 -7.39 25.85
CA ASP A 137 8.73 -8.80 25.69
C ASP A 137 10.25 -8.97 25.74
N SER A 138 10.75 -9.87 26.60
CA SER A 138 12.17 -10.12 26.80
C SER A 138 12.87 -10.53 25.51
N THR A 139 12.11 -11.04 24.53
CA THR A 139 12.57 -11.33 23.16
C THR A 139 13.18 -10.13 22.44
N TRP A 140 12.76 -8.89 22.76
CA TRP A 140 13.37 -7.69 22.18
C TRP A 140 14.77 -7.43 22.74
N LEU A 141 14.96 -7.64 24.05
CA LEU A 141 16.25 -7.46 24.70
C LEU A 141 17.24 -8.53 24.21
N ASP A 142 16.78 -9.77 24.02
CA ASP A 142 17.59 -10.86 23.47
C ASP A 142 17.99 -10.58 22.01
N HIS A 143 17.05 -10.19 21.14
CA HIS A 143 17.35 -9.82 19.76
C HIS A 143 18.27 -8.58 19.65
N TRP A 144 18.14 -7.63 20.58
CA TRP A 144 19.01 -6.46 20.67
C TRP A 144 20.42 -6.81 21.16
N ASN A 145 20.53 -7.71 22.14
CA ASN A 145 21.80 -8.20 22.67
C ASN A 145 22.52 -9.18 21.73
N ASP A 146 21.79 -9.89 20.86
CA ASP A 146 22.34 -10.80 19.85
C ASP A 146 22.90 -10.10 18.61
N ARG A 147 22.41 -8.89 18.28
CA ARG A 147 23.11 -8.01 17.34
C ARG A 147 24.37 -7.46 18.04
N GLN A 148 25.46 -8.23 17.95
CA GLN A 148 26.84 -8.02 18.43
C GLN A 148 27.47 -6.63 18.19
N ILE A 149 26.76 -5.65 17.62
CA ILE A 149 27.24 -4.32 17.25
C ILE A 149 27.58 -3.46 18.50
N TRP A 150 27.10 -3.84 19.70
CA TRP A 150 27.21 -3.00 20.92
C TRP A 150 27.90 -3.65 22.13
N ARG A 151 28.42 -4.88 22.05
CA ARG A 151 28.97 -5.61 23.21
C ARG A 151 30.38 -5.14 23.67
N SER A 152 30.93 -4.06 23.13
CA SER A 152 32.34 -3.71 23.32
C SER A 152 32.63 -2.60 24.35
N ILE A 153 31.67 -2.21 25.20
CA ILE A 153 31.94 -1.20 26.24
C ILE A 153 31.80 -1.86 27.61
N ASP A 154 32.94 -2.27 28.17
CA ASP A 154 33.22 -2.58 29.59
C ASP A 154 31.98 -2.77 30.48
N GLU A 155 31.27 -3.88 30.30
CA GLU A 155 30.25 -4.29 31.26
C GLU A 155 30.96 -4.84 32.50
N GLN A 156 31.34 -3.93 33.41
CA GLN A 156 31.58 -4.33 34.79
C GLN A 156 30.31 -4.96 35.36
N PRO A 157 30.42 -5.97 36.26
CA PRO A 157 29.26 -6.61 36.85
C PRO A 157 28.49 -5.62 37.73
N LEU A 158 27.48 -4.98 37.14
CA LEU A 158 26.52 -4.11 37.81
C LEU A 158 25.46 -4.96 38.52
N SER A 159 24.86 -4.44 39.59
CA SER A 159 23.71 -5.10 40.22
C SER A 159 22.52 -5.19 39.24
N PRO A 160 21.67 -6.23 39.33
CA PRO A 160 20.52 -6.39 38.43
C PRO A 160 19.61 -5.16 38.35
N VAL A 161 19.39 -4.47 39.48
CA VAL A 161 18.58 -3.24 39.55
C VAL A 161 19.22 -2.11 38.73
N LEU A 162 20.55 -1.99 38.77
CA LEU A 162 21.27 -0.95 38.04
C LEU A 162 21.34 -1.26 36.54
N GLN A 163 21.48 -2.53 36.17
CA GLN A 163 21.38 -2.99 34.78
C GLN A 163 19.99 -2.69 34.20
N GLU A 164 18.92 -2.99 34.93
CA GLU A 164 17.57 -2.70 34.48
C GLU A 164 17.33 -1.19 34.30
N LYS A 165 17.79 -0.37 35.25
CA LYS A 165 17.69 1.09 35.15
C LYS A 165 18.43 1.63 33.94
N GLN A 166 19.63 1.12 33.65
CA GLN A 166 20.40 1.50 32.46
C GLN A 166 19.72 1.03 31.16
N ALA A 167 19.18 -0.19 31.13
CA ALA A 167 18.45 -0.71 29.99
C ALA A 167 17.19 0.12 29.68
N ARG A 168 16.43 0.51 30.71
CA ARG A 168 15.27 1.40 30.57
C ARG A 168 15.68 2.78 30.04
N GLN A 169 16.75 3.37 30.56
CA GLN A 169 17.25 4.66 30.09
C GLN A 169 17.71 4.58 28.61
N LYS A 170 18.45 3.54 28.26
CA LYS A 170 18.91 3.28 26.89
C LYS A 170 17.73 3.12 25.94
N LEU A 171 16.72 2.35 26.34
CA LEU A 171 15.49 2.20 25.58
C LEU A 171 14.80 3.54 25.37
N VAL A 172 14.60 4.34 26.43
CA VAL A 172 14.00 5.67 26.31
C VAL A 172 14.74 6.47 25.25
N THR A 173 16.07 6.59 25.33
CA THR A 173 16.86 7.34 24.34
C THR A 173 16.74 6.79 22.91
N ILE A 174 16.67 5.46 22.73
CA ILE A 174 16.44 4.83 21.42
C ILE A 174 15.07 5.25 20.84
N LEU A 175 14.02 5.20 21.66
CA LEU A 175 12.68 5.62 21.24
C LEU A 175 12.63 7.12 20.94
N GLN A 176 13.39 7.91 21.70
CA GLN A 176 13.54 9.34 21.48
C GLN A 176 14.17 9.65 20.11
N VAL A 177 15.32 9.04 19.81
CA VAL A 177 15.99 9.17 18.51
C VAL A 177 15.10 8.74 17.37
N ARG A 178 14.36 7.63 17.54
CA ARG A 178 13.44 7.15 16.51
C ARG A 178 12.30 8.12 16.22
N GLY A 179 11.71 8.66 17.29
CA GLY A 179 10.71 9.71 17.22
C GLY A 179 11.22 10.92 16.43
N PHE A 180 12.44 11.34 16.73
CA PHE A 180 13.16 12.40 16.03
C PHE A 180 13.38 12.08 14.54
N LEU A 181 13.83 10.87 14.17
CA LEU A 181 14.02 10.49 12.76
C LEU A 181 12.71 10.54 11.95
N ARG A 182 11.59 10.13 12.54
CA ARG A 182 10.28 10.24 11.88
C ARG A 182 9.84 11.70 11.76
N PHE A 183 10.07 12.48 12.81
CA PHE A 183 9.74 13.90 12.82
C PHE A 183 10.52 14.66 11.75
N ILE A 184 11.84 14.47 11.67
CA ILE A 184 12.70 15.23 10.75
C ILE A 184 12.32 14.95 9.29
N VAL A 185 12.04 13.69 8.94
CA VAL A 185 11.54 13.32 7.61
C VAL A 185 10.17 13.94 7.33
N GLY A 186 9.22 13.79 8.26
CA GLY A 186 7.87 14.33 8.09
C GLY A 186 7.86 15.87 7.94
N LYS A 187 8.77 16.54 8.63
CA LYS A 187 8.96 17.99 8.52
C LYS A 187 9.64 18.39 7.20
N ALA A 188 10.71 17.70 6.80
CA ALA A 188 11.36 17.92 5.51
C ALA A 188 10.41 17.79 4.32
N VAL A 189 9.50 16.80 4.36
CA VAL A 189 8.45 16.63 3.34
C VAL A 189 7.46 17.78 3.37
N ARG A 190 6.98 18.17 4.57
CA ARG A 190 6.01 19.26 4.73
C ARG A 190 6.55 20.60 4.25
N ASP A 191 7.82 20.87 4.53
CA ASP A 191 8.50 22.12 4.18
C ASP A 191 9.03 22.11 2.73
N GLY A 192 8.81 21.01 1.98
CA GLY A 192 9.20 20.88 0.57
C GLY A 192 10.70 20.72 0.33
N ILE A 193 11.47 20.35 1.36
CA ILE A 193 12.92 20.13 1.29
C ILE A 193 13.23 18.84 0.51
N ILE A 194 12.43 17.79 0.73
CA ILE A 194 12.52 16.50 0.04
C ILE A 194 11.18 16.12 -0.58
N LYS A 195 11.17 15.24 -1.59
CA LYS A 195 9.99 14.86 -2.37
C LYS A 195 9.71 13.36 -2.23
N VAL A 196 9.34 12.96 -1.02
CA VAL A 196 8.99 11.57 -0.75
C VAL A 196 7.53 11.32 -1.16
N SER A 197 7.28 10.16 -1.76
CA SER A 197 5.92 9.67 -2.00
C SER A 197 5.10 9.66 -0.69
N PRO A 198 3.79 9.95 -0.71
CA PRO A 198 2.92 9.83 0.47
C PRO A 198 2.94 8.44 1.12
N TRP A 199 3.38 7.41 0.38
CA TRP A 199 3.51 6.03 0.84
C TRP A 199 4.95 5.62 1.16
N GLY A 200 5.91 6.55 1.07
CA GLY A 200 7.31 6.29 1.42
C GLY A 200 7.46 6.03 2.92
N ASN A 201 8.29 5.03 3.26
CA ASN A 201 8.68 4.81 4.65
C ASN A 201 9.68 5.90 5.10
N THR A 202 9.94 5.99 6.40
CA THR A 202 10.89 6.98 6.95
C THR A 202 12.30 6.80 6.38
N GLN A 203 12.71 5.57 6.04
CA GLN A 203 14.04 5.29 5.49
C GLN A 203 14.23 5.96 4.12
N ASN A 204 13.27 5.87 3.20
CA ASN A 204 13.32 6.55 1.90
C ASN A 204 13.48 8.07 2.08
N GLY A 205 12.78 8.63 3.06
CA GLY A 205 12.90 10.06 3.36
C GLY A 205 14.23 10.46 3.98
N LEU A 206 14.84 9.59 4.80
CA LEU A 206 16.20 9.79 5.28
C LEU A 206 17.21 9.72 4.13
N GLU A 207 17.05 8.78 3.20
CA GLU A 207 17.92 8.66 2.01
C GLU A 207 17.87 9.92 1.13
N GLU A 208 16.67 10.43 0.84
CA GLU A 208 16.52 11.70 0.12
C GLU A 208 17.12 12.88 0.90
N LEU A 209 16.89 12.94 2.22
CA LEU A 209 17.48 13.98 3.06
C LEU A 209 19.01 13.90 3.06
N GLY A 210 19.56 12.68 3.05
CA GLY A 210 20.99 12.38 2.97
C GLY A 210 21.65 12.83 1.66
N GLN A 211 20.86 12.99 0.59
CA GLN A 211 21.32 13.50 -0.70
C GLN A 211 21.31 15.03 -0.79
N THR A 212 20.75 15.73 0.20
CA THR A 212 20.72 17.20 0.20
C THR A 212 22.13 17.79 0.37
N ARG A 213 22.38 18.92 -0.29
CA ARG A 213 23.68 19.64 -0.20
C ARG A 213 24.00 20.06 1.24
N GLU A 214 22.97 20.48 1.97
CA GLU A 214 23.12 20.91 3.36
C GLU A 214 23.56 19.76 4.26
N PHE A 215 22.86 18.62 4.20
CA PHE A 215 23.22 17.41 4.94
C PHE A 215 24.63 16.94 4.63
N THR A 216 24.97 16.79 3.34
CA THR A 216 26.29 16.30 2.92
C THR A 216 27.42 17.20 3.37
N THR A 217 27.23 18.53 3.32
CA THR A 217 28.23 19.50 3.79
C THR A 217 28.46 19.38 5.29
N ILE A 218 27.39 19.32 6.10
CA ILE A 218 27.49 19.19 7.55
C ILE A 218 28.10 17.83 7.93
N LEU A 219 27.69 16.75 7.26
CA LEU A 219 28.22 15.41 7.53
C LEU A 219 29.73 15.36 7.29
N GLN A 220 30.22 15.91 6.18
CA GLN A 220 31.66 15.96 5.88
C GLN A 220 32.44 16.73 6.96
N GLN A 221 31.88 17.81 7.49
CA GLN A 221 32.49 18.56 8.59
C GLN A 221 32.54 17.73 9.87
N GLU A 222 31.44 17.07 10.24
CA GLU A 222 31.38 16.20 11.42
C GLU A 222 32.34 15.00 11.33
N VAL A 223 32.35 14.32 10.18
CA VAL A 223 33.23 13.18 9.91
C VAL A 223 34.69 13.59 9.99
N LYS A 224 35.06 14.72 9.37
CA LYS A 224 36.42 15.26 9.44
C LYS A 224 36.80 15.67 10.86
N ALA A 225 35.92 16.34 11.60
CA ALA A 225 36.18 16.77 12.98
C ALA A 225 36.41 15.60 13.94
N ARG A 226 35.77 14.45 13.68
CA ARG A 226 35.86 13.25 14.49
C ARG A 226 36.91 12.24 13.99
N GLY A 227 37.54 12.49 12.84
CA GLY A 227 38.50 11.56 12.22
C GLY A 227 37.87 10.25 11.79
N LEU A 228 36.62 10.29 11.32
CA LEU A 228 35.86 9.12 10.88
C LEU A 228 36.02 8.88 9.38
N ASP A 229 35.72 7.65 8.96
CA ASP A 229 35.61 7.28 7.55
C ASP A 229 34.21 7.62 7.01
N ILE A 230 34.13 8.39 5.92
CA ILE A 230 32.86 8.88 5.38
C ILE A 230 32.02 7.76 4.79
N ASP A 231 32.64 6.77 4.15
CA ASP A 231 31.95 5.67 3.48
C ASP A 231 31.28 4.78 4.54
N TRP A 232 32.01 4.43 5.61
CA TRP A 232 31.47 3.72 6.76
C TRP A 232 30.33 4.46 7.46
N VAL A 233 30.44 5.78 7.59
CA VAL A 233 29.37 6.61 8.16
C VAL A 233 28.12 6.60 7.27
N MET A 234 28.27 6.61 5.94
CA MET A 234 27.12 6.51 5.04
C MET A 234 26.46 5.12 5.05
N GLU A 235 27.23 4.03 5.19
CA GLU A 235 26.67 2.70 5.42
C GLU A 235 25.86 2.64 6.72
N CYS A 236 26.41 3.21 7.80
CA CYS A 236 25.71 3.36 9.07
C CYS A 236 24.41 4.20 8.92
N PHE A 237 24.42 5.22 8.07
CA PHE A 237 23.24 6.05 7.79
C PHE A 237 22.12 5.25 7.13
N GLN A 238 22.45 4.39 6.16
CA GLN A 238 21.48 3.51 5.51
C GLN A 238 20.89 2.48 6.48
N ALA A 239 21.65 2.06 7.50
CA ALA A 239 21.20 1.11 8.50
C ALA A 239 20.42 1.74 9.68
N ILE A 240 20.53 3.05 9.91
CA ILE A 240 20.12 3.69 11.18
C ILE A 240 18.64 3.47 11.50
N TYR A 241 17.74 3.59 10.53
CA TYR A 241 16.31 3.41 10.79
C TYR A 241 15.93 1.94 11.01
N VAL A 242 16.55 1.03 10.26
CA VAL A 242 16.34 -0.43 10.38
C VAL A 242 16.82 -0.93 11.74
N MET A 243 17.88 -0.35 12.30
CA MET A 243 18.30 -0.70 13.66
C MET A 243 17.34 -0.20 14.73
N LEU A 244 16.52 0.81 14.45
CA LEU A 244 15.59 1.41 15.40
C LEU A 244 14.15 0.89 15.21
N SER A 245 13.92 -0.17 14.44
CA SER A 245 12.59 -0.51 13.90
C SER A 245 11.64 -1.28 14.86
N TYR A 246 11.01 -0.62 15.85
CA TYR A 246 9.73 -1.08 16.47
C TYR A 246 8.85 0.09 16.96
N PRO A 247 7.52 0.11 16.68
CA PRO A 247 6.60 1.26 16.79
C PRO A 247 6.51 1.86 18.21
N THR A 248 6.79 3.17 18.30
CA THR A 248 6.58 4.03 19.47
C THR A 248 6.46 5.47 19.02
N PHE A 249 5.70 6.25 19.79
CA PHE A 249 5.43 7.66 19.56
C PHE A 249 6.49 8.53 20.25
N TRP A 250 6.77 9.70 19.67
CA TRP A 250 7.61 10.74 20.26
C TRP A 250 6.76 11.62 21.19
N GLU A 251 7.21 11.84 22.43
CA GLU A 251 6.50 12.65 23.43
C GLU A 251 7.00 14.11 23.52
N GLY A 252 7.90 14.56 22.63
CA GLY A 252 8.23 16.00 22.52
C GLY A 252 9.25 16.55 23.51
N GLY A 253 10.28 15.79 23.88
CA GLY A 253 11.39 16.26 24.75
C GLY A 253 12.61 16.80 23.98
N PRO A 254 13.62 17.36 24.66
CA PRO A 254 14.90 17.64 24.02
C PRO A 254 15.59 16.34 23.61
N LEU A 255 16.18 16.30 22.41
CA LEU A 255 16.95 15.15 21.96
C LEU A 255 18.34 15.18 22.60
N ILE A 256 18.70 14.13 23.33
CA ILE A 256 20.03 13.96 23.92
C ILE A 256 20.77 12.90 23.12
N VAL A 257 21.82 13.31 22.42
CA VAL A 257 22.71 12.39 21.70
C VAL A 257 23.95 12.17 22.55
N SER A 258 24.07 10.99 23.14
CA SER A 258 25.13 10.71 24.11
C SER A 258 26.17 9.70 23.61
N ASP A 259 27.44 9.94 23.92
CA ASP A 259 28.57 9.12 23.47
C ASP A 259 28.57 7.69 24.04
N HIS A 260 28.00 7.48 25.22
CA HIS A 260 27.85 6.17 25.85
C HIS A 260 26.77 5.29 25.20
N LEU A 261 25.89 5.86 24.40
CA LEU A 261 24.77 5.14 23.76
C LEU A 261 25.02 4.87 22.29
N PHE A 262 25.76 5.76 21.62
CA PHE A 262 25.96 5.71 20.18
C PHE A 262 27.45 5.72 19.83
N HIS A 263 27.85 4.74 19.02
CA HIS A 263 29.15 4.69 18.36
C HIS A 263 29.37 5.98 17.59
N ASP A 264 30.62 6.41 17.47
CA ASP A 264 30.98 7.70 16.89
C ASP A 264 30.36 7.95 15.51
N SER A 265 30.24 6.90 14.67
CA SER A 265 29.58 6.95 13.37
C SER A 265 28.08 7.30 13.45
N TYR A 266 27.33 6.60 14.30
CA TYR A 266 25.90 6.90 14.52
C TYR A 266 25.72 8.26 15.19
N ARG A 267 26.62 8.61 16.11
CA ARG A 267 26.61 9.94 16.74
C ARG A 267 26.82 11.03 15.70
N ALA A 268 27.81 10.90 14.81
CA ALA A 268 28.04 11.86 13.73
C ALA A 268 26.81 12.05 12.82
N ILE A 269 26.11 10.96 12.49
CA ILE A 269 24.85 11.01 11.74
C ILE A 269 23.77 11.80 12.49
N LEU A 270 23.52 11.44 13.75
CA LEU A 270 22.47 12.07 14.54
C LEU A 270 22.74 13.57 14.74
N ILE A 271 23.99 13.92 15.04
CA ILE A 271 24.43 15.31 15.16
C ILE A 271 24.29 16.07 13.84
N THR A 272 24.60 15.43 12.71
CA THR A 272 24.38 16.02 11.39
C THR A 272 22.90 16.34 11.17
N LEU A 273 22.00 15.39 11.44
CA LEU A 273 20.55 15.60 11.33
C LEU A 273 20.06 16.73 12.24
N CYS A 274 20.58 16.80 13.48
CA CYS A 274 20.27 17.87 14.42
C CYS A 274 20.72 19.25 13.93
N LYS A 275 21.93 19.35 13.36
CA LYS A 275 22.45 20.59 12.79
C LYS A 275 21.74 21.02 11.52
N VAL A 276 21.32 20.08 10.67
CA VAL A 276 20.50 20.37 9.48
C VAL A 276 19.19 21.03 9.90
N GLN A 277 18.50 20.45 10.89
CA GLN A 277 17.20 20.98 11.29
C GLN A 277 17.27 22.28 12.09
N ASP A 278 18.45 22.66 12.62
CA ASP A 278 18.66 23.97 13.28
C ASP A 278 18.40 25.15 12.32
N ASN A 279 18.53 24.92 11.02
CA ASN A 279 18.24 25.93 9.99
C ASN A 279 16.76 25.96 9.58
N TRP A 280 15.90 25.10 10.15
CA TRP A 280 14.49 25.00 9.79
C TRP A 280 13.60 25.85 10.70
N SER A 281 12.36 26.12 10.27
CA SER A 281 11.38 26.80 11.13
C SER A 281 11.04 25.92 12.36
N TYR A 282 11.13 26.45 13.58
CA TYR A 282 10.86 25.69 14.82
C TYR A 282 11.75 24.44 15.01
N PRO A 283 13.07 24.60 15.18
CA PRO A 283 13.95 23.47 15.42
C PRO A 283 13.63 22.79 16.75
N ILE A 284 13.88 21.47 16.81
CA ILE A 284 13.86 20.72 18.07
C ILE A 284 15.11 21.07 18.85
N ASN A 285 14.95 21.34 20.15
CA ASN A 285 16.07 21.50 21.06
C ASN A 285 16.83 20.18 21.18
N TRP A 286 18.15 20.22 21.02
CA TRP A 286 19.00 19.04 21.17
C TRP A 286 20.29 19.41 21.90
N LYS A 287 20.95 18.40 22.45
CA LYS A 287 22.32 18.53 23.01
C LYS A 287 23.13 17.28 22.72
N GLU A 288 24.42 17.48 22.43
CA GLU A 288 25.40 16.39 22.46
C GLU A 288 25.96 16.26 23.88
N GLU A 289 25.87 15.07 24.46
CA GLU A 289 26.53 14.74 25.72
C GLU A 289 27.79 13.94 25.41
N THR A 290 28.94 14.59 25.58
CA THR A 290 30.25 13.93 25.58
C THR A 290 30.63 13.65 27.02
N SER A 291 30.82 12.39 27.39
CA SER A 291 31.50 12.05 28.63
C SER A 291 32.88 12.70 28.57
N CYS A 292 33.15 13.65 29.48
CA CYS A 292 34.48 14.22 29.65
C CYS A 292 35.42 13.11 30.10
N LYS A 293 35.91 12.27 29.18
CA LYS A 293 37.18 11.58 29.37
C LYS A 293 38.20 12.69 29.48
N LYS A 294 38.55 13.07 30.73
CA LYS A 294 39.69 13.93 31.01
C LYS A 294 40.84 13.37 30.18
N ARG A 295 41.19 14.07 29.09
CA ARG A 295 42.38 13.77 28.30
C ARG A 295 43.54 13.92 29.30
N ARG A 296 44.04 12.79 29.79
CA ARG A 296 45.32 12.72 30.49
C ARG A 296 46.43 12.83 29.47
#